data_AF-A0A9P1DMD9-F1
#
_entry.id   AF-A0A9P1DMD9-F1
#
_cell.length_a   1.000
_cell.length_b   1.000
_cell.length_c   1.000
_cell.angle_alpha   90.00
_cell.angle_beta   90.00
_cell.angle_gamma   90.00
#
_symmetry.space_group_name_H-M   'P 1'
#
loop_
_entity.id
_entity.type
_entity.pdbx_description
1 polymer ?
#
loop_
_entity_poly.entity_id
_entity_poly.type
_entity_poly.pdbx_seq_one_letter_code
_entity_poly.pdbx_strand_id
1 'polypeptide(L)'
;MRGLLLSCALISFAHGLLPPWWILNGVKPQGPPEDMGSYTIVTFSEEQQERFAIDAHGEVKDKEKFQKALTALKESKTPKSPRYGLKEPEYPHFQI
;
A
#
# COMPACT_ATOMS: atom_id res chain seq x y z
N MET A 1 -10.56 44.83 -13.36
CA MET A 1 -9.35 44.02 -13.12
C MET A 1 -9.40 43.43 -11.71
N ARG A 2 -9.79 42.15 -11.60
CA ARG A 2 -9.56 41.33 -10.40
C ARG A 2 -9.34 39.90 -10.88
N GLY A 3 -8.07 39.49 -10.91
CA GLY A 3 -7.68 38.11 -11.15
C GLY A 3 -8.09 37.28 -9.95
N LEU A 4 -8.89 36.25 -10.19
CA LEU A 4 -9.09 35.18 -9.23
C LEU A 4 -8.18 34.04 -9.66
N LEU A 5 -7.21 33.78 -8.80
CA LEU A 5 -6.14 32.84 -8.99
C LEU A 5 -6.68 31.42 -9.18
N LEU A 6 -6.14 30.81 -10.23
CA LEU A 6 -6.19 29.43 -10.61
C LEU A 6 -5.63 28.54 -9.48
N SER A 7 -6.48 28.01 -8.59
CA SER A 7 -6.11 26.88 -7.73
C SER A 7 -6.54 25.58 -8.41
N CYS A 8 -5.73 25.15 -9.39
CA CYS A 8 -5.78 23.79 -9.89
C CYS A 8 -5.28 22.88 -8.75
N ALA A 9 -6.20 22.24 -8.03
CA ALA A 9 -5.87 21.24 -7.02
C ALA A 9 -5.20 20.04 -7.71
N LEU A 10 -3.87 20.07 -7.76
CA LEU A 10 -3.04 18.97 -8.22
C LEU A 10 -3.00 17.87 -7.15
N ILE A 11 -3.95 16.93 -7.17
CA ILE A 11 -3.67 15.51 -6.86
C ILE A 11 -4.59 14.65 -7.75
N SER A 12 -4.31 14.66 -9.05
CA SER A 12 -4.82 13.59 -9.92
C SER A 12 -4.01 12.33 -9.63
N PHE A 13 -4.72 11.33 -9.16
CA PHE A 13 -4.29 10.00 -8.73
C PHE A 13 -3.36 9.34 -9.76
N ALA A 14 -2.11 9.10 -9.38
CA ALA A 14 -1.06 8.49 -10.21
C ALA A 14 -1.26 6.97 -10.41
N HIS A 15 -2.41 6.54 -10.96
CA HIS A 15 -2.70 5.12 -11.24
C HIS A 15 -1.76 4.47 -12.29
N GLY A 16 -0.89 5.24 -12.94
CA GLY A 16 0.03 4.73 -13.98
C GLY A 16 1.53 4.90 -13.70
N LEU A 17 1.92 5.55 -12.59
CA LEU A 17 3.35 5.81 -12.29
C LEU A 17 3.90 4.99 -11.13
N LEU A 18 3.04 4.54 -10.22
CA LEU A 18 3.46 3.73 -9.08
C LEU A 18 3.12 2.25 -9.33
N PRO A 19 3.99 1.32 -8.90
CA PRO A 19 3.62 -0.09 -8.87
C PRO A 19 2.34 -0.30 -8.06
N PRO A 20 1.55 -1.34 -8.39
CA PRO A 20 0.41 -1.74 -7.58
C PRO A 20 0.74 -1.90 -6.09
N TRP A 21 -0.21 -1.56 -5.21
CA TRP A 21 0.03 -1.51 -3.77
C TRP A 21 0.51 -2.85 -3.19
N TRP A 22 0.03 -3.98 -3.73
CA TRP A 22 0.39 -5.31 -3.23
C TRP A 22 1.86 -5.63 -3.50
N ILE A 23 2.44 -5.13 -4.59
CA ILE A 23 3.88 -5.25 -4.87
C ILE A 23 4.67 -4.44 -3.84
N LEU A 24 4.27 -3.19 -3.59
CA LEU A 24 4.93 -2.31 -2.61
C LEU A 24 4.86 -2.86 -1.19
N ASN A 25 3.80 -3.60 -0.87
CA ASN A 25 3.59 -4.20 0.45
C ASN A 25 4.01 -5.68 0.50
N GLY A 26 4.61 -6.23 -0.55
CA GLY A 26 5.04 -7.64 -0.61
C GLY A 26 3.91 -8.62 -0.32
N VAL A 27 2.75 -8.40 -0.91
CA VAL A 27 1.56 -9.25 -0.87
C VAL A 27 1.42 -9.93 -2.24
N LYS A 28 1.39 -11.26 -2.23
CA LYS A 28 1.17 -12.06 -3.44
C LYS A 28 -0.32 -12.45 -3.53
N PRO A 29 -1.01 -12.25 -4.66
CA PRO A 29 -2.36 -12.77 -4.87
C PRO A 29 -2.38 -14.31 -4.80
N GLN A 30 -3.39 -14.87 -4.13
CA GLN A 30 -3.52 -16.31 -3.85
C GLN A 30 -4.85 -16.91 -4.33
N GLY A 31 -5.64 -16.13 -5.08
CA GLY A 31 -6.89 -16.57 -5.66
C GLY A 31 -6.68 -17.42 -6.93
N PRO A 32 -7.74 -18.08 -7.41
CA PRO A 32 -7.69 -18.82 -8.67
C PRO A 32 -7.37 -17.90 -9.85
N PRO A 33 -6.73 -18.40 -10.91
CA PRO A 33 -6.58 -17.64 -12.13
C PRO A 33 -7.95 -17.41 -12.79
N GLU A 34 -8.14 -16.23 -13.34
CA GLU A 34 -9.32 -15.88 -14.13
C GLU A 34 -8.92 -15.78 -15.61
N ASP A 35 -9.73 -16.42 -16.46
CA ASP A 35 -9.53 -16.45 -17.90
C ASP A 35 -10.14 -15.18 -18.55
N MET A 36 -9.30 -14.41 -19.22
CA MET A 36 -9.67 -13.19 -19.94
C MET A 36 -9.72 -13.43 -21.47
N GLY A 37 -9.78 -14.69 -21.89
CA GLY A 37 -9.79 -15.14 -23.29
C GLY A 37 -8.37 -15.38 -23.81
N SER A 38 -7.63 -14.31 -24.10
CA SER A 38 -6.27 -14.42 -24.67
C SER A 38 -5.16 -14.55 -23.61
N TYR A 39 -5.49 -14.33 -22.34
CA TYR A 39 -4.55 -14.36 -21.22
C TYR A 39 -5.28 -14.70 -19.91
N THR A 40 -4.53 -15.13 -18.91
CA THR A 40 -5.04 -15.40 -17.56
C THR A 40 -4.45 -14.41 -16.57
N ILE A 41 -5.27 -13.92 -15.64
CA ILE A 41 -4.82 -13.10 -14.50
C ILE A 41 -4.90 -13.92 -13.21
N VAL A 42 -4.01 -13.66 -12.25
CA VAL A 42 -4.13 -14.23 -10.91
C VAL A 42 -4.96 -13.28 -10.06
N THR A 43 -5.95 -13.81 -9.33
CA THR A 43 -6.83 -13.01 -8.46
C THR A 43 -6.38 -13.06 -7.00
N PHE A 44 -6.96 -12.20 -6.15
CA PHE A 44 -6.84 -12.32 -4.70
C PHE A 44 -7.81 -13.38 -4.15
N SER A 45 -7.36 -14.17 -3.17
CA SER A 45 -8.24 -15.14 -2.52
C SER A 45 -9.33 -14.44 -1.70
N GLU A 46 -10.43 -15.12 -1.39
CA GLU A 46 -11.51 -14.58 -0.56
C GLU A 46 -10.98 -14.06 0.79
N GLU A 47 -10.08 -14.80 1.44
CA GLU A 47 -9.43 -14.36 2.69
C GLU A 47 -8.64 -13.06 2.51
N GLN A 48 -7.97 -12.87 1.36
CA GLN A 48 -7.26 -11.63 1.07
C GLN A 48 -8.22 -10.47 0.79
N GLN A 49 -9.31 -10.76 0.07
CA GLN A 49 -10.37 -9.80 -0.21
C GLN A 49 -11.01 -9.28 1.08
N GLU A 50 -11.35 -10.18 2.01
CA GLU A 50 -11.88 -9.82 3.32
C GLU A 50 -10.86 -9.08 4.19
N ARG A 51 -9.63 -9.59 4.28
CA ARG A 51 -8.57 -9.02 5.13
C ARG A 51 -8.21 -7.59 4.72
N PHE A 52 -8.09 -7.32 3.42
CA PHE A 52 -7.71 -6.01 2.91
C PHE A 52 -8.92 -5.17 2.48
N ALA A 53 -10.13 -5.72 2.54
CA ALA A 53 -11.34 -5.10 2.00
C ALA A 53 -11.17 -4.64 0.55
N ILE A 54 -10.70 -5.56 -0.29
CA ILE A 54 -10.46 -5.41 -1.73
C ILE A 54 -11.33 -6.41 -2.51
N ASP A 55 -11.47 -6.22 -3.81
CA ASP A 55 -12.00 -7.28 -4.70
C ASP A 55 -10.91 -8.22 -5.24
N ALA A 56 -11.35 -9.15 -6.08
CA ALA A 56 -10.51 -10.13 -6.76
C ALA A 56 -9.34 -9.52 -7.56
N HIS A 57 -9.44 -8.27 -8.01
CA HIS A 57 -8.40 -7.57 -8.77
C HIS A 57 -7.56 -6.63 -7.91
N GLY A 58 -7.87 -6.49 -6.63
CA GLY A 58 -7.15 -5.66 -5.68
C GLY A 58 -7.63 -4.21 -5.59
N GLU A 59 -8.82 -3.90 -6.11
CA GLU A 59 -9.46 -2.60 -5.91
C GLU A 59 -10.01 -2.49 -4.49
N VAL A 60 -9.70 -1.38 -3.83
CA VAL A 60 -10.13 -1.13 -2.45
C VAL A 60 -11.62 -0.80 -2.40
N LYS A 61 -12.39 -1.63 -1.69
CA LYS A 61 -13.83 -1.41 -1.46
C LYS A 61 -14.11 -0.67 -0.15
N ASP A 62 -13.24 -0.81 0.86
CA ASP A 62 -13.32 -0.06 2.13
C ASP A 62 -11.94 0.50 2.49
N LYS A 63 -11.80 1.83 2.39
CA LYS A 63 -10.53 2.52 2.62
C LYS A 63 -10.06 2.42 4.08
N GLU A 64 -10.98 2.46 5.04
CA GLU A 64 -10.62 2.46 6.46
C GLU A 64 -10.10 1.08 6.88
N LYS A 65 -10.81 0.02 6.49
CA LYS A 65 -10.37 -1.36 6.72
C LYS A 65 -9.05 -1.65 6.01
N PHE A 66 -8.91 -1.20 4.76
CA PHE A 66 -7.68 -1.36 4.00
C PHE A 66 -6.47 -0.72 4.70
N GLN A 67 -6.59 0.54 5.16
CA GLN A 67 -5.48 1.20 5.87
C GLN A 67 -5.15 0.48 7.18
N LYS A 68 -6.15 0.05 7.94
CA LYS A 68 -5.94 -0.74 9.16
C LYS A 68 -5.19 -2.04 8.88
N ALA A 69 -5.56 -2.74 7.79
CA ALA A 69 -4.90 -3.97 7.37
C ALA A 69 -3.45 -3.75 6.93
N LEU A 70 -3.16 -2.65 6.21
CA LEU A 70 -1.80 -2.29 5.82
C LEU A 70 -0.93 -1.92 7.03
N THR A 71 -1.46 -1.18 8.00
CA THR A 71 -0.73 -0.86 9.24
C THR A 71 -0.38 -2.13 10.00
N ALA A 72 -1.35 -3.04 10.20
CA ALA A 72 -1.10 -4.33 10.82
C ALA A 72 -0.07 -5.18 10.06
N LEU A 73 -0.08 -5.13 8.72
CA LEU A 73 0.92 -5.80 7.88
C LEU A 73 2.32 -5.22 8.06
N LYS A 74 2.45 -3.89 8.18
CA LYS A 74 3.74 -3.22 8.41
C LYS A 74 4.28 -3.53 9.81
N GLU A 75 3.41 -3.52 10.81
CA GLU A 75 3.78 -3.88 12.19
C GLU A 75 4.30 -5.31 12.29
N SER A 76 3.68 -6.26 11.58
CA SER A 76 4.16 -7.65 11.57
C SER A 76 5.48 -7.85 10.81
N LYS A 77 5.76 -7.01 9.82
CA LYS A 77 7.01 -7.02 9.04
C LYS A 77 8.16 -6.27 9.71
N THR A 78 7.88 -5.37 10.64
CA THR A 78 8.93 -4.57 11.27
C THR A 78 9.67 -5.45 12.28
N PRO A 79 10.95 -5.76 12.06
CA PRO A 79 11.70 -6.55 13.03
C PRO A 79 11.78 -5.75 14.34
N LYS A 80 11.29 -6.30 15.45
CA LYS A 80 11.48 -5.74 16.79
C LYS A 80 12.92 -5.93 17.30
N SER A 81 13.92 -5.85 16.43
CA SER A 81 15.32 -5.93 16.81
C SER A 81 15.95 -4.55 16.73
N PRO A 82 16.70 -4.10 17.76
CA PRO A 82 17.69 -3.05 17.55
C PRO A 82 18.56 -3.51 16.39
N ARG A 83 18.84 -2.66 15.41
CA ARG A 83 19.40 -3.06 14.11
C ARG A 83 20.63 -3.99 14.17
N TYR A 84 21.30 -4.11 15.32
CA TYR A 84 22.34 -5.10 15.60
C TYR A 84 22.41 -5.54 17.09
N GLY A 85 21.33 -5.45 17.88
CA GLY A 85 21.44 -5.59 19.35
C GLY A 85 22.30 -4.50 20.02
N LEU A 86 22.75 -3.51 19.25
CA LEU A 86 23.39 -2.29 19.72
C LEU A 86 22.29 -1.34 20.20
N LYS A 87 22.49 -0.74 21.38
CA LYS A 87 21.69 0.42 21.79
C LYS A 87 21.74 1.45 20.66
N GLU A 88 20.62 2.14 20.40
CA GLU A 88 20.65 3.28 19.47
C GLU A 88 21.83 4.17 19.86
N PRO A 89 22.75 4.49 18.93
CA PRO A 89 23.78 5.45 19.25
C PRO A 89 23.06 6.74 19.60
N GLU A 90 23.39 7.29 20.77
CA GLU A 90 22.94 8.61 21.17
C GLU A 90 23.52 9.58 20.13
N TYR A 91 22.70 9.92 19.13
CA TYR A 91 23.11 10.92 18.15
C TYR A 91 23.14 12.23 18.91
N PRO A 92 24.31 12.88 19.08
CA PRO A 92 24.31 14.23 19.61
C PRO A 92 23.43 15.05 18.67
N HIS A 93 22.36 15.62 19.24
CA HIS A 93 21.60 16.66 18.58
C HIS A 93 22.56 17.83 18.40
N PHE A 94 23.24 17.87 17.25
CA PHE A 94 24.00 19.04 16.85
C PHE A 94 22.98 20.15 16.62
N GLN A 95 22.84 21.03 17.61
CA GLN A 95 22.14 22.28 17.46
C GLN A 95 22.97 23.12 16.49
N ILE A 96 22.43 23.30 15.28
CA ILE A 96 22.93 24.24 14.27
C ILE A 96 22.66 25.66 14.76
#